data_AF-A0A1Y1I599-F1
#
_entry.id   AF-A0A1Y1I599-F1
#
_cell.length_a   1.000
_cell.length_b   1.000
_cell.length_c   1.000
_cell.angle_alpha   90.00
_cell.angle_beta   90.00
_cell.angle_gamma   90.00
#
_symmetry.space_group_name_H-M   'P 1'
#
loop_
_entity.id
_entity.type
_entity.pdbx_description
1 polymer ?
#
loop_
_entity_poly.entity_id
_entity_poly.type
_entity_poly.pdbx_seq_one_letter_code
_entity_poly.pdbx_strand_id
1 'polypeptide(L)'
;MEEIVEKCASLILAGSPGALLSAAELLEDTRNDSCGSESAKLGFSRVLQEILAYKRGAVSDHLLQQIVKFSADSNIDSELQRLYACKVLVALTESEAVAKYCAGEKQKARLLVKAFMEAQAYLLERMPDQLRGKKCIPEKYLGRQKDGDQKHVFLNLALENVKGFASFSFASKTFRLALQKAGFKGFFPSLESLLSREIFKQASLQLVEKALKHYSGLMRSFCLFEKSQNWAFNHGMIRVQASLARLVSLDGATERLIDPWMLEAIEGIPGGAGVSRTVLFRMLLAASEQGLLDLDRRIRDKRNVRATKTVREQWLELGKMRVPRGTMPLIGLVLGELASVPPFAQALFKSALGIAKNRADLEGGRTSEAPIVCSWERCDEAGSEDDAGRKFSKCAKCSLAFYCSKEHQRLHWASHKRQCGDKSQQADLHHITKVDEEIGNEPE
;
A
#
# COMPACT_ATOMS: atom_id res chain seq x y z
N MET A 1 6.25 2.19 -25.46
CA MET A 1 5.65 2.94 -24.33
C MET A 1 4.30 3.54 -24.72
N GLU A 2 4.24 4.39 -25.77
CA GLU A 2 3.00 5.06 -26.20
C GLU A 2 1.82 4.09 -26.39
N GLU A 3 2.03 2.98 -27.08
CA GLU A 3 0.98 1.95 -27.30
C GLU A 3 0.41 1.39 -25.99
N ILE A 4 1.26 1.13 -24.99
CA ILE A 4 0.84 0.64 -23.67
C ILE A 4 -0.01 1.70 -22.97
N VAL A 5 0.42 2.96 -23.02
CA VAL A 5 -0.31 4.10 -22.42
C VAL A 5 -1.67 4.27 -23.08
N GLU A 6 -1.75 4.28 -24.42
CA GLU A 6 -2.99 4.44 -25.15
C GLU A 6 -3.97 3.28 -24.93
N LYS A 7 -3.46 2.03 -24.97
CA LYS A 7 -4.26 0.83 -24.71
C LYS A 7 -4.80 0.83 -23.29
N CYS A 8 -3.95 1.10 -22.30
CA CYS A 8 -4.35 1.15 -20.89
C CYS A 8 -5.37 2.27 -20.65
N ALA A 9 -5.11 3.49 -21.12
CA ALA A 9 -6.05 4.60 -21.01
C ALA A 9 -7.41 4.29 -21.65
N SER A 10 -7.42 3.65 -22.83
CA SER A 10 -8.66 3.28 -23.52
C SER A 10 -9.47 2.25 -22.72
N LEU A 11 -8.82 1.23 -22.16
CA LEU A 11 -9.47 0.24 -21.29
C LEU A 11 -10.07 0.88 -20.04
N ILE A 12 -9.35 1.79 -19.40
CA ILE A 12 -9.82 2.48 -18.19
C ILE A 12 -11.03 3.38 -18.50
N LEU A 13 -10.96 4.14 -19.60
CA LEU A 13 -12.02 5.05 -20.03
C LEU A 13 -13.28 4.32 -20.53
N ALA A 14 -13.16 3.06 -20.99
CA ALA A 14 -14.31 2.23 -21.32
C ALA A 14 -15.14 1.87 -20.08
N GLY A 15 -14.47 1.71 -18.94
CA GLY A 15 -15.10 1.66 -17.63
C GLY A 15 -15.92 0.42 -17.28
N SER A 16 -16.08 -0.53 -18.19
CA SER A 16 -16.72 -1.81 -17.88
C SER A 16 -15.84 -2.64 -16.93
N PRO A 17 -16.41 -3.50 -16.07
CA PRO A 17 -15.63 -4.35 -15.17
C PRO A 17 -14.57 -5.19 -15.91
N GLY A 18 -14.91 -5.73 -17.08
CA GLY A 18 -13.98 -6.49 -17.91
C GLY A 18 -12.83 -5.64 -18.45
N ALA A 19 -13.11 -4.43 -18.92
CA ALA A 19 -12.07 -3.51 -19.40
C ALA A 19 -11.14 -3.05 -18.27
N LEU A 20 -11.69 -2.76 -17.09
CA LEU A 20 -10.90 -2.42 -15.89
C LEU A 20 -10.03 -3.59 -15.43
N LEU A 21 -10.56 -4.82 -15.46
CA LEU A 21 -9.77 -6.02 -15.18
C LEU A 21 -8.62 -6.19 -16.18
N SER A 22 -8.88 -6.06 -17.47
CA SER A 22 -7.82 -6.10 -18.50
C SER A 22 -6.79 -4.99 -18.35
N ALA A 23 -7.20 -3.79 -17.93
CA ALA A 23 -6.27 -2.70 -17.63
C ALA A 23 -5.38 -3.05 -16.43
N ALA A 24 -5.95 -3.62 -15.37
CA ALA A 24 -5.19 -4.05 -14.19
C ALA A 24 -4.18 -5.17 -14.54
N GLU A 25 -4.57 -6.14 -15.36
CA GLU A 25 -3.67 -7.19 -15.85
C GLU A 25 -2.55 -6.61 -16.71
N LEU A 26 -2.86 -5.69 -17.65
CA LEU A 26 -1.84 -5.05 -18.48
C LEU A 26 -0.81 -4.28 -17.65
N LEU A 27 -1.25 -3.57 -16.61
CA LEU A 27 -0.36 -2.87 -15.68
C LEU A 27 0.51 -3.84 -14.88
N GLU A 28 -0.06 -4.96 -14.43
CA GLU A 28 0.67 -6.00 -13.70
C GLU A 28 1.70 -6.71 -14.57
N ASP A 29 1.35 -7.05 -15.82
CA ASP A 29 2.26 -7.62 -16.81
C ASP A 29 3.44 -6.65 -17.05
N THR A 30 3.14 -5.37 -17.31
CA THR A 30 4.17 -4.32 -17.51
C THR A 30 5.09 -4.17 -16.28
N ARG A 31 4.53 -4.28 -15.07
CA ARG A 31 5.30 -4.23 -13.82
C ARG A 31 6.23 -5.43 -13.68
N ASN A 32 5.74 -6.63 -13.99
CA ASN A 32 6.50 -7.86 -13.86
C ASN A 32 7.67 -7.92 -14.85
N ASP A 33 7.45 -7.44 -16.09
CA ASP A 33 8.51 -7.25 -17.09
C ASP A 33 9.60 -6.28 -16.61
N SER A 34 9.24 -5.40 -15.67
CA SER A 34 10.14 -4.39 -15.10
C SER A 34 10.94 -4.85 -13.88
N CYS A 35 10.75 -6.09 -13.41
CA CYS A 35 11.29 -6.55 -12.13
C CYS A 35 12.80 -6.87 -12.15
N GLY A 36 13.47 -6.81 -13.31
CA GLY A 36 14.86 -7.26 -13.49
C GLY A 36 15.96 -6.19 -13.45
N SER A 37 15.64 -4.91 -13.68
CA SER A 37 16.64 -3.84 -13.67
C SER A 37 16.09 -2.51 -13.16
N GLU A 38 16.95 -1.67 -12.62
CA GLU A 38 16.54 -0.35 -12.14
C GLU A 38 16.01 0.53 -13.27
N SER A 39 16.61 0.44 -14.46
CA SER A 39 16.12 1.10 -15.68
C SER A 39 14.69 0.67 -16.02
N ALA A 40 14.37 -0.62 -15.88
CA ALA A 40 13.02 -1.11 -16.17
C ALA A 40 11.98 -0.58 -15.16
N LYS A 41 12.32 -0.48 -13.87
CA LYS A 41 11.45 0.17 -12.86
C LYS A 41 11.19 1.64 -13.17
N LEU A 42 12.20 2.38 -13.62
CA LEU A 42 12.03 3.77 -14.08
C LEU A 42 11.14 3.83 -15.32
N GLY A 43 11.28 2.86 -16.24
CA GLY A 43 10.40 2.67 -17.39
C GLY A 43 8.92 2.50 -16.99
N PHE A 44 8.65 1.61 -16.03
CA PHE A 44 7.29 1.44 -15.48
C PHE A 44 6.76 2.71 -14.81
N SER A 45 7.59 3.38 -14.01
CA SER A 45 7.25 4.67 -13.39
C SER A 45 6.81 5.71 -14.42
N ARG A 46 7.53 5.77 -15.55
CA ARG A 46 7.22 6.66 -16.67
C ARG A 46 5.90 6.29 -17.34
N VAL A 47 5.62 5.00 -17.56
CA VAL A 47 4.31 4.54 -18.07
C VAL A 47 3.17 5.04 -17.20
N LEU A 48 3.26 4.91 -15.87
CA LEU A 48 2.22 5.37 -14.94
C LEU A 48 2.05 6.90 -14.98
N GLN A 49 3.15 7.66 -15.07
CA GLN A 49 3.11 9.12 -15.20
C GLN A 49 2.50 9.58 -16.53
N GLU A 50 2.76 8.87 -17.63
CA GLU A 50 2.14 9.20 -18.92
C GLU A 50 0.65 8.82 -18.95
N ILE A 51 0.25 7.72 -18.31
CA ILE A 51 -1.18 7.42 -18.10
C ILE A 51 -1.86 8.51 -17.27
N LEU A 52 -1.18 9.03 -16.23
CA LEU A 52 -1.65 10.19 -15.46
C LEU A 52 -1.77 11.43 -16.34
N ALA A 53 -0.76 11.73 -17.16
CA ALA A 53 -0.76 12.90 -18.02
C ALA A 53 -1.76 12.80 -19.18
N TYR A 54 -2.22 11.59 -19.50
CA TYR A 54 -3.15 11.31 -20.60
C TYR A 54 -4.42 12.14 -20.49
N LYS A 55 -4.64 12.98 -21.52
CA LYS A 55 -5.76 13.94 -21.58
C LYS A 55 -5.90 14.75 -20.28
N ARG A 56 -4.77 15.14 -19.68
CA ARG A 56 -4.68 15.95 -18.44
C ARG A 56 -5.28 15.31 -17.19
N GLY A 57 -5.09 14.00 -17.00
CA GLY A 57 -5.61 13.33 -15.83
C GLY A 57 -7.02 12.79 -16.02
N ALA A 58 -7.56 12.82 -17.25
CA ALA A 58 -8.87 12.27 -17.56
C ALA A 58 -9.01 10.80 -17.11
N VAL A 59 -7.94 10.01 -17.19
CA VAL A 59 -7.92 8.62 -16.72
C VAL A 59 -8.17 8.54 -15.21
N SER A 60 -7.39 9.28 -14.42
CA SER A 60 -7.52 9.30 -12.95
C SER A 60 -8.84 9.90 -12.51
N ASP A 61 -9.28 11.00 -13.13
CA ASP A 61 -10.55 11.64 -12.82
C ASP A 61 -11.75 10.73 -13.18
N HIS A 62 -11.68 10.00 -14.30
CA HIS A 62 -12.71 9.03 -14.68
C HIS A 62 -12.80 7.87 -13.68
N LEU A 63 -11.65 7.33 -13.24
CA LEU A 63 -11.63 6.31 -12.18
C LEU A 63 -12.25 6.82 -10.89
N LEU A 64 -11.91 8.03 -10.46
CA LEU A 64 -12.50 8.66 -9.28
C LEU A 64 -14.01 8.81 -9.43
N GLN A 65 -14.50 9.26 -10.58
CA GLN A 65 -15.94 9.36 -10.84
C GLN A 65 -16.64 8.01 -10.80
N GLN A 66 -16.06 6.97 -11.41
CA GLN A 66 -16.63 5.63 -11.35
C GLN A 66 -16.75 5.19 -9.90
N ILE A 67 -15.66 5.29 -9.15
CA ILE A 67 -15.58 4.90 -7.75
C ILE A 67 -16.66 5.59 -6.89
N VAL A 68 -16.99 6.86 -7.18
CA VAL A 68 -17.95 7.65 -6.40
C VAL A 68 -19.41 7.41 -6.79
N LYS A 69 -19.69 7.04 -8.05
CA LYS A 69 -21.06 6.93 -8.59
C LYS A 69 -21.89 5.77 -8.01
N PHE A 70 -21.33 4.95 -7.13
CA PHE A 70 -22.01 3.74 -6.64
C PHE A 70 -22.95 4.01 -5.46
N SER A 71 -24.17 3.49 -5.58
CA SER A 71 -25.20 3.46 -4.53
C SER A 71 -25.22 2.11 -3.81
N ALA A 72 -25.72 2.08 -2.57
CA ALA A 72 -25.85 0.86 -1.78
C ALA A 72 -26.75 -0.22 -2.42
N ASP A 73 -27.68 0.17 -3.30
CA ASP A 73 -28.60 -0.74 -4.00
C ASP A 73 -28.04 -1.27 -5.33
N SER A 74 -26.72 -1.22 -5.51
CA SER A 74 -26.12 -1.55 -6.80
C SER A 74 -26.08 -3.05 -7.08
N ASN A 75 -26.20 -3.41 -8.37
CA ASN A 75 -26.07 -4.80 -8.80
C ASN A 75 -24.60 -5.28 -8.67
N ILE A 76 -24.40 -6.61 -8.74
CA ILE A 76 -23.06 -7.20 -8.63
C ILE A 76 -22.06 -6.66 -9.65
N ASP A 77 -22.50 -6.32 -10.86
CA ASP A 77 -21.62 -5.79 -11.91
C ASP A 77 -21.08 -4.39 -11.53
N SER A 78 -21.92 -3.58 -10.88
CA SER A 78 -21.54 -2.26 -10.35
C SER A 78 -20.54 -2.39 -9.21
N GLU A 79 -20.77 -3.33 -8.29
CA GLU A 79 -19.82 -3.61 -7.21
C GLU A 79 -18.47 -4.08 -7.74
N LEU A 80 -18.46 -4.99 -8.73
CA LEU A 80 -17.24 -5.43 -9.38
C LEU A 80 -16.55 -4.29 -10.14
N GLN A 81 -17.30 -3.42 -10.82
CA GLN A 81 -16.76 -2.21 -11.45
C GLN A 81 -16.02 -1.35 -10.43
N ARG A 82 -16.63 -1.10 -9.25
CA ARG A 82 -16.00 -0.35 -8.16
C ARG A 82 -14.69 -1.00 -7.69
N LEU A 83 -14.71 -2.31 -7.45
CA LEU A 83 -13.54 -3.05 -6.98
C LEU A 83 -12.39 -3.02 -7.99
N TYR A 84 -12.68 -3.20 -9.28
CA TYR A 84 -11.64 -3.13 -10.31
C TYR A 84 -11.17 -1.72 -10.58
N ALA A 85 -12.04 -0.70 -10.47
CA ALA A 85 -11.62 0.70 -10.54
C ALA A 85 -10.65 1.02 -9.38
N CYS A 86 -10.93 0.57 -8.16
CA CYS A 86 -10.01 0.67 -7.03
C CYS A 86 -8.70 -0.09 -7.31
N LYS A 87 -8.75 -1.32 -7.84
CA LYS A 87 -7.55 -2.10 -8.20
C LYS A 87 -6.67 -1.38 -9.22
N VAL A 88 -7.25 -0.86 -10.29
CA VAL A 88 -6.52 -0.09 -11.31
C VAL A 88 -5.90 1.16 -10.67
N LEU A 89 -6.67 1.90 -9.88
CA LEU A 89 -6.18 3.09 -9.21
C LEU A 89 -5.01 2.77 -8.26
N VAL A 90 -5.10 1.68 -7.49
CA VAL A 90 -3.99 1.18 -6.65
C VAL A 90 -2.74 0.94 -7.50
N ALA A 91 -2.86 0.26 -8.64
CA ALA A 91 -1.74 -0.01 -9.52
C ALA A 91 -1.10 1.28 -10.05
N LEU A 92 -1.91 2.27 -10.44
CA LEU A 92 -1.39 3.58 -10.86
C LEU A 92 -0.68 4.32 -9.72
N THR A 93 -1.16 4.19 -8.48
CA THR A 93 -0.58 4.84 -7.29
C THR A 93 0.72 4.24 -6.80
N GLU A 94 1.21 3.16 -7.43
CA GLU A 94 2.62 2.77 -7.29
C GLU A 94 3.53 3.94 -7.68
N SER A 95 3.10 4.79 -8.63
CA SER A 95 3.73 6.07 -8.92
C SER A 95 3.37 7.11 -7.87
N GLU A 96 4.40 7.68 -7.24
CA GLU A 96 4.21 8.76 -6.25
C GLU A 96 3.54 10.00 -6.88
N ALA A 97 3.82 10.27 -8.16
CA ALA A 97 3.19 11.36 -8.90
C ALA A 97 1.65 11.19 -8.97
N VAL A 98 1.19 9.97 -9.27
CA VAL A 98 -0.25 9.64 -9.32
C VAL A 98 -0.87 9.78 -7.93
N ALA A 99 -0.23 9.20 -6.91
CA ALA A 99 -0.74 9.25 -5.55
C ALA A 99 -0.87 10.71 -5.04
N LYS A 100 0.12 11.57 -5.32
CA LYS A 100 0.07 13.00 -5.01
C LYS A 100 -1.02 13.74 -5.78
N TYR A 101 -1.25 13.41 -7.05
CA TYR A 101 -2.31 14.03 -7.84
C TYR A 101 -3.70 13.69 -7.29
N CYS A 102 -4.01 12.38 -7.18
CA CYS A 102 -5.32 11.90 -6.79
C CYS A 102 -5.69 12.32 -5.36
N ALA A 103 -4.71 12.42 -4.45
CA ALA A 103 -4.95 12.75 -3.06
C ALA A 103 -4.43 14.14 -2.64
N GLY A 104 -4.04 14.99 -3.58
CA GLY A 104 -3.54 16.34 -3.28
C GLY A 104 -4.64 17.27 -2.79
N GLU A 105 -5.81 17.18 -3.42
CA GLU A 105 -6.99 17.97 -3.10
C GLU A 105 -7.79 17.35 -1.95
N LYS A 106 -8.29 18.19 -1.04
CA LYS A 106 -9.04 17.77 0.14
C LYS A 106 -10.30 16.97 -0.21
N GLN A 107 -11.03 17.39 -1.24
CA GLN A 107 -12.26 16.72 -1.65
C GLN A 107 -11.97 15.36 -2.29
N LYS A 108 -11.04 15.30 -3.27
CA LYS A 108 -10.61 14.03 -3.88
C LYS A 108 -10.10 13.04 -2.82
N ALA A 109 -9.30 13.50 -1.86
CA ALA A 109 -8.81 12.68 -0.75
C ALA A 109 -9.95 12.10 0.12
N ARG A 110 -11.01 12.87 0.40
CA ARG A 110 -12.18 12.37 1.16
C ARG A 110 -12.95 11.31 0.38
N LEU A 111 -13.19 11.56 -0.91
CA LEU A 111 -13.88 10.61 -1.80
C LEU A 111 -13.10 9.30 -1.90
N LEU A 112 -11.77 9.39 -2.07
CA LEU A 112 -10.89 8.23 -2.07
C LEU A 112 -10.97 7.43 -0.77
N VAL A 113 -10.87 8.10 0.38
CA VAL A 113 -10.99 7.43 1.68
C VAL A 113 -12.32 6.70 1.79
N LYS A 114 -13.44 7.37 1.50
CA LYS A 114 -14.78 6.78 1.57
C LYS A 114 -14.86 5.53 0.70
N ALA A 115 -14.45 5.64 -0.56
CA ALA A 115 -14.51 4.55 -1.51
C ALA A 115 -13.64 3.34 -1.14
N PHE A 116 -12.40 3.57 -0.73
CA PHE A 116 -11.50 2.48 -0.31
C PHE A 116 -12.06 1.78 0.93
N MET A 117 -12.67 2.52 1.85
CA MET A 117 -13.31 1.95 3.03
C MET A 117 -14.54 1.11 2.68
N GLU A 118 -15.42 1.60 1.81
CA GLU A 118 -16.59 0.86 1.34
C GLU A 118 -16.19 -0.40 0.58
N ALA A 119 -15.20 -0.30 -0.31
CA ALA A 119 -14.63 -1.45 -1.00
C ALA A 119 -14.05 -2.47 -0.01
N GLN A 120 -13.34 -2.02 1.04
CA GLN A 120 -12.80 -2.90 2.06
C GLN A 120 -13.89 -3.62 2.85
N ALA A 121 -14.95 -2.90 3.24
CA ALA A 121 -16.08 -3.46 3.96
C ALA A 121 -16.80 -4.53 3.13
N TYR A 122 -17.08 -4.23 1.85
CA TYR A 122 -17.68 -5.17 0.91
C TYR A 122 -16.82 -6.43 0.76
N LEU A 123 -15.51 -6.28 0.58
CA LEU A 123 -14.59 -7.42 0.44
C LEU A 123 -14.58 -8.30 1.69
N LEU A 124 -14.57 -7.71 2.89
CA LEU A 124 -14.63 -8.44 4.15
C LEU A 124 -15.94 -9.21 4.35
N GLU A 125 -17.06 -8.64 3.91
CA GLU A 125 -18.37 -9.29 3.97
C GLU A 125 -18.44 -10.52 3.04
N ARG A 126 -17.89 -10.41 1.82
CA ARG A 126 -17.99 -11.45 0.79
C ARG A 126 -16.93 -12.55 0.90
N MET A 127 -15.81 -12.28 1.56
CA MET A 127 -14.68 -13.20 1.64
C MET A 127 -15.00 -14.53 2.35
N PRO A 128 -15.72 -14.57 3.49
CA PRO A 128 -16.08 -15.83 4.13
C PRO A 128 -16.88 -16.77 3.22
N ASP A 129 -17.75 -16.23 2.37
CA ASP A 129 -18.53 -17.02 1.42
C ASP A 129 -17.65 -17.59 0.30
N GLN A 130 -16.71 -16.80 -0.23
CA GLN A 130 -15.74 -17.27 -1.22
C GLN A 130 -14.86 -18.40 -0.66
N LEU A 131 -14.36 -18.25 0.57
CA LEU A 131 -13.52 -19.24 1.23
C LEU A 131 -14.26 -20.55 1.54
N ARG A 132 -15.60 -20.52 1.65
CA ARG A 132 -16.46 -21.71 1.75
C ARG A 132 -16.77 -22.36 0.38
N GLY A 133 -16.19 -21.84 -0.70
CA GLY A 133 -16.37 -22.37 -2.06
C GLY A 133 -17.67 -21.93 -2.74
N LYS A 134 -18.39 -20.94 -2.21
CA LYS A 134 -19.53 -20.36 -2.93
C LYS A 134 -18.99 -19.58 -4.13
N LYS A 135 -19.61 -19.78 -5.31
CA LYS A 135 -19.30 -18.97 -6.50
C LYS A 135 -19.84 -17.55 -6.30
N CYS A 136 -18.98 -16.65 -5.83
CA CYS A 136 -19.36 -15.25 -5.59
C CYS A 136 -19.09 -14.32 -6.78
N ILE A 137 -18.27 -14.74 -7.75
CA ILE A 137 -17.89 -13.92 -8.91
C ILE A 137 -18.22 -14.71 -10.19
N PRO A 138 -18.92 -14.11 -11.17
CA PRO A 138 -19.09 -14.71 -12.49
C PRO A 138 -17.75 -15.04 -13.14
N GLU A 139 -17.64 -16.21 -13.79
CA GLU A 139 -16.38 -16.70 -14.38
C GLU A 139 -15.73 -15.71 -15.37
N LYS A 140 -16.54 -14.91 -16.08
CA LYS A 140 -16.08 -13.84 -16.98
C LYS A 140 -15.23 -12.74 -16.30
N TYR A 141 -15.22 -12.66 -14.97
CA TYR A 141 -14.46 -11.65 -14.21
C TYR A 141 -13.28 -12.23 -13.41
N LEU A 142 -13.00 -13.54 -13.53
CA LEU A 142 -11.90 -14.17 -12.79
C LEU A 142 -10.51 -13.85 -13.36
N GLY A 143 -10.43 -13.31 -14.58
CA GLY A 143 -9.18 -12.93 -15.23
C GLY A 143 -8.30 -14.13 -15.57
N ARG A 144 -7.06 -13.87 -16.01
CA ARG A 144 -6.04 -14.90 -16.25
C ARG A 144 -5.43 -15.37 -14.92
N GLN A 145 -6.20 -16.05 -14.09
CA GLN A 145 -5.66 -16.69 -12.88
C GLN A 145 -5.19 -18.11 -13.14
N LYS A 146 -4.08 -18.50 -12.50
CA LYS A 146 -3.61 -19.88 -12.49
C LYS A 146 -4.63 -20.77 -11.78
N ASP A 147 -4.77 -22.00 -12.25
CA ASP A 147 -5.66 -22.99 -11.63
C ASP A 147 -5.33 -23.12 -10.13
N GLY A 148 -6.29 -22.74 -9.28
CA GLY A 148 -6.16 -22.73 -7.82
C GLY A 148 -6.30 -21.35 -7.15
N ASP A 149 -5.91 -20.27 -7.83
CA ASP A 149 -5.94 -18.91 -7.23
C ASP A 149 -7.35 -18.29 -7.20
N GLN A 150 -8.28 -18.86 -7.99
CA GLN A 150 -9.68 -18.40 -8.08
C GLN A 150 -10.43 -18.43 -6.73
N LYS A 151 -9.96 -19.24 -5.77
CA LYS A 151 -10.53 -19.28 -4.42
C LYS A 151 -10.25 -18.04 -3.57
N HIS A 152 -9.31 -17.19 -4.00
CA HIS A 152 -8.81 -16.07 -3.19
C HIS A 152 -8.90 -14.71 -3.89
N VAL A 153 -9.78 -14.55 -4.89
CA VAL A 153 -9.91 -13.28 -5.62
C VAL A 153 -10.23 -12.11 -4.70
N PHE A 154 -11.18 -12.25 -3.76
CA PHE A 154 -11.51 -11.16 -2.84
C PHE A 154 -10.40 -10.89 -1.82
N LEU A 155 -9.71 -11.94 -1.35
CA LEU A 155 -8.55 -11.75 -0.49
C LEU A 155 -7.46 -10.95 -1.24
N ASN A 156 -7.16 -11.32 -2.48
CA ASN A 156 -6.19 -10.61 -3.30
C ASN A 156 -6.59 -9.14 -3.55
N LEU A 157 -7.86 -8.88 -3.87
CA LEU A 157 -8.38 -7.52 -4.03
C LEU A 157 -8.30 -6.72 -2.73
N ALA A 158 -8.58 -7.34 -1.58
CA ALA A 158 -8.48 -6.67 -0.28
C ALA A 158 -7.02 -6.31 0.04
N LEU A 159 -6.07 -7.17 -0.30
CA LEU A 159 -4.65 -6.88 -0.16
C LEU A 159 -4.17 -5.76 -1.09
N GLU A 160 -4.67 -5.68 -2.33
CA GLU A 160 -4.44 -4.53 -3.20
C GLU A 160 -5.04 -3.24 -2.60
N ASN A 161 -6.21 -3.32 -1.98
CA ASN A 161 -6.82 -2.18 -1.32
C ASN A 161 -5.95 -1.66 -0.15
N VAL A 162 -5.37 -2.57 0.65
CA VAL A 162 -4.36 -2.25 1.70
C VAL A 162 -3.14 -1.55 1.11
N LYS A 163 -2.65 -2.02 -0.04
CA LYS A 163 -1.55 -1.37 -0.76
C LYS A 163 -1.91 0.06 -1.16
N GLY A 164 -3.12 0.31 -1.67
CA GLY A 164 -3.57 1.67 -1.99
C GLY A 164 -3.64 2.57 -0.76
N PHE A 165 -4.16 2.06 0.36
CA PHE A 165 -4.11 2.80 1.63
C PHE A 165 -2.66 3.15 2.00
N ALA A 166 -1.71 2.23 1.82
CA ALA A 166 -0.30 2.48 2.08
C ALA A 166 0.27 3.56 1.16
N SER A 167 0.07 3.46 -0.16
CA SER A 167 0.57 4.41 -1.15
C SER A 167 0.01 5.82 -0.94
N PHE A 168 -1.31 5.95 -0.75
CA PHE A 168 -1.93 7.25 -0.52
C PHE A 168 -1.58 7.84 0.85
N SER A 169 -1.58 7.01 1.90
CA SER A 169 -1.16 7.45 3.24
C SER A 169 0.31 7.84 3.26
N PHE A 170 1.15 7.27 2.40
CA PHE A 170 2.52 7.70 2.26
C PHE A 170 2.61 9.06 1.54
N ALA A 171 2.05 9.14 0.33
CA ALA A 171 2.22 10.26 -0.58
C ALA A 171 1.45 11.54 -0.18
N SER A 172 0.34 11.43 0.56
CA SER A 172 -0.54 12.58 0.85
C SER A 172 -0.88 12.75 2.33
N LYS A 173 -0.45 13.89 2.88
CA LYS A 173 -0.91 14.39 4.18
C LYS A 173 -2.42 14.60 4.19
N THR A 174 -2.98 15.09 3.09
CA THR A 174 -4.42 15.37 2.95
C THR A 174 -5.23 14.07 3.05
N PHE A 175 -4.76 12.98 2.44
CA PHE A 175 -5.37 11.65 2.57
C PHE A 175 -5.36 11.16 4.01
N ARG A 176 -4.21 11.24 4.69
CA ARG A 176 -4.12 10.84 6.11
C ARG A 176 -5.10 11.62 6.99
N LEU A 177 -5.21 12.94 6.78
CA LEU A 177 -6.16 13.76 7.52
C LEU A 177 -7.62 13.42 7.16
N ALA A 178 -7.92 13.12 5.90
CA ALA A 178 -9.24 12.68 5.49
C ALA A 178 -9.61 11.34 6.14
N LEU A 179 -8.67 10.39 6.18
CA LEU A 179 -8.83 9.08 6.82
C LEU A 179 -9.09 9.21 8.32
N GLN A 180 -8.36 10.12 8.99
CA GLN A 180 -8.59 10.44 10.40
C GLN A 180 -9.98 11.05 10.64
N LYS A 181 -10.35 12.04 9.81
CA LYS A 181 -11.60 12.80 9.96
C LYS A 181 -12.84 11.99 9.63
N ALA A 182 -12.72 11.02 8.75
CA ALA A 182 -13.84 10.17 8.40
C ALA A 182 -14.34 9.32 9.60
N GLY A 183 -13.69 9.43 10.77
CA GLY A 183 -14.25 8.96 12.04
C GLY A 183 -14.37 7.44 12.12
N PHE A 184 -13.77 6.73 11.16
CA PHE A 184 -13.89 5.28 11.03
C PHE A 184 -13.07 4.58 12.12
N LYS A 185 -13.69 4.44 13.30
CA LYS A 185 -13.20 3.60 14.39
C LYS A 185 -12.92 2.16 13.93
N GLY A 186 -13.56 1.73 12.84
CA GLY A 186 -13.41 0.41 12.22
C GLY A 186 -12.22 0.23 11.26
N PHE A 187 -11.42 1.26 10.92
CA PHE A 187 -10.33 1.09 9.94
C PHE A 187 -9.33 0.01 10.33
N PHE A 188 -8.55 0.19 11.41
CA PHE A 188 -7.60 -0.85 11.83
C PHE A 188 -8.28 -2.15 12.30
N PRO A 189 -9.43 -2.14 12.98
CA PRO A 189 -10.15 -3.39 13.26
C PRO A 189 -10.53 -4.19 12.01
N SER A 190 -10.91 -3.53 10.92
CA SER A 190 -11.21 -4.19 9.64
C SER A 190 -9.96 -4.83 9.02
N LEU A 191 -8.82 -4.15 9.13
CA LEU A 191 -7.52 -4.66 8.71
C LEU A 191 -7.04 -5.83 9.58
N GLU A 192 -7.27 -5.75 10.88
CA GLU A 192 -7.02 -6.84 11.84
C GLU A 192 -7.86 -8.08 11.49
N SER A 193 -9.15 -7.88 11.21
CA SER A 193 -10.07 -8.95 10.79
C SER A 193 -9.63 -9.61 9.49
N LEU A 194 -9.09 -8.84 8.53
CA LEU A 194 -8.57 -9.37 7.28
C LEU A 194 -7.39 -10.34 7.53
N LEU A 195 -6.57 -10.06 8.53
CA LEU A 195 -5.42 -10.90 8.95
C LEU A 195 -5.82 -12.05 9.90
N SER A 196 -7.11 -12.38 9.99
CA SER A 196 -7.57 -13.51 10.79
C SER A 196 -7.03 -14.83 10.25
N ARG A 197 -6.85 -15.80 11.17
CA ARG A 197 -6.33 -17.13 10.81
C ARG A 197 -7.28 -17.85 9.87
N GLU A 198 -8.57 -17.63 10.04
CA GLU A 198 -9.65 -18.21 9.25
C GLU A 198 -9.52 -17.84 7.78
N ILE A 199 -9.13 -16.60 7.48
CA ILE A 199 -8.95 -16.11 6.11
C ILE A 199 -7.69 -16.69 5.47
N PHE A 200 -6.58 -16.71 6.21
CA PHE A 200 -5.28 -17.09 5.66
C PHE A 200 -4.91 -18.57 5.77
N LYS A 201 -5.70 -19.39 6.49
CA LYS A 201 -5.43 -20.83 6.67
C LYS A 201 -5.28 -21.58 5.33
N GLN A 202 -5.98 -21.14 4.28
CA GLN A 202 -5.96 -21.77 2.95
C GLN A 202 -5.29 -20.88 1.89
N ALA A 203 -4.82 -19.69 2.28
CA ALA A 203 -4.21 -18.76 1.34
C ALA A 203 -2.88 -19.31 0.82
N SER A 204 -2.57 -19.01 -0.44
CA SER A 204 -1.27 -19.34 -1.01
C SER A 204 -0.16 -18.54 -0.31
N LEU A 205 1.06 -19.07 -0.33
CA LEU A 205 2.22 -18.38 0.24
C LEU A 205 2.42 -16.99 -0.37
N GLN A 206 2.17 -16.84 -1.67
CA GLN A 206 2.26 -15.56 -2.36
C GLN A 206 1.30 -14.50 -1.78
N LEU A 207 0.09 -14.91 -1.35
CA LEU A 207 -0.85 -14.00 -0.69
C LEU A 207 -0.39 -13.61 0.72
N VAL A 208 0.27 -14.53 1.44
CA VAL A 208 0.89 -14.23 2.74
C VAL A 208 2.03 -13.22 2.58
N GLU A 209 2.95 -13.46 1.64
CA GLU A 209 4.04 -12.53 1.29
C GLU A 209 3.50 -11.15 0.91
N LYS A 210 2.45 -11.14 0.08
CA LYS A 210 1.76 -9.92 -0.35
C LYS A 210 1.13 -9.17 0.82
N ALA A 211 0.47 -9.88 1.74
CA ALA A 211 -0.08 -9.28 2.95
C ALA A 211 1.03 -8.64 3.79
N LEU A 212 2.11 -9.35 4.06
CA LEU A 212 3.23 -8.82 4.84
C LEU A 212 3.84 -7.59 4.19
N LYS A 213 4.04 -7.61 2.87
CA LYS A 213 4.55 -6.46 2.11
C LYS A 213 3.64 -5.24 2.26
N HIS A 214 2.35 -5.38 1.96
CA HIS A 214 1.42 -4.26 1.90
C HIS A 214 1.11 -3.68 3.27
N TYR A 215 0.91 -4.54 4.27
CA TYR A 215 0.68 -4.08 5.64
C TYR A 215 1.92 -3.42 6.23
N SER A 216 3.12 -3.97 6.00
CA SER A 216 4.36 -3.32 6.46
C SER A 216 4.51 -1.93 5.84
N GLY A 217 4.19 -1.77 4.54
CA GLY A 217 4.15 -0.48 3.87
C GLY A 217 3.15 0.48 4.51
N LEU A 218 1.95 0.00 4.83
CA LEU A 218 0.92 0.78 5.52
C LEU A 218 1.39 1.24 6.90
N MET A 219 1.91 0.32 7.72
CA MET A 219 2.42 0.64 9.05
C MET A 219 3.53 1.70 8.98
N ARG A 220 4.51 1.48 8.09
CA ARG A 220 5.60 2.44 7.85
C ARG A 220 5.06 3.82 7.48
N SER A 221 4.04 3.90 6.63
CA SER A 221 3.44 5.19 6.28
C SER A 221 2.92 5.94 7.52
N PHE A 222 2.30 5.27 8.49
CA PHE A 222 1.83 5.89 9.72
C PHE A 222 2.95 6.21 10.72
N CYS A 223 3.99 5.37 10.78
CA CYS A 223 5.18 5.59 11.61
C CYS A 223 5.97 6.83 11.20
N LEU A 224 5.98 7.18 9.91
CA LEU A 224 6.82 8.29 9.42
C LEU A 224 6.24 9.68 9.67
N PHE A 225 4.92 9.80 9.92
CA PHE A 225 4.27 11.10 10.09
C PHE A 225 3.68 11.27 11.48
N GLU A 226 4.30 12.13 12.28
CA GLU A 226 3.95 12.42 13.68
C GLU A 226 2.44 12.65 13.90
N LYS A 227 1.81 13.44 13.02
CA LYS A 227 0.37 13.77 13.10
C LYS A 227 -0.56 12.57 12.92
N SER A 228 -0.08 11.46 12.35
CA SER A 228 -0.88 10.25 12.16
C SER A 228 -0.50 9.09 13.06
N GLN A 229 0.67 9.13 13.69
CA GLN A 229 1.12 8.13 14.65
C GLN A 229 0.13 7.96 15.81
N ASN A 230 -0.17 9.05 16.53
CA ASN A 230 -1.05 9.02 17.70
C ASN A 230 -2.44 8.49 17.37
N TRP A 231 -2.99 8.92 16.23
CA TRP A 231 -4.27 8.41 15.75
C TRP A 231 -4.18 6.91 15.47
N ALA A 232 -3.18 6.46 14.70
CA ALA A 232 -3.04 5.06 14.33
C ALA A 232 -2.91 4.13 15.55
N PHE A 233 -2.10 4.52 16.53
CA PHE A 233 -1.96 3.79 17.79
C PHE A 233 -3.28 3.65 18.54
N ASN A 234 -3.96 4.76 18.77
CA ASN A 234 -5.20 4.77 19.54
C ASN A 234 -6.30 3.92 18.88
N HIS A 235 -6.22 3.74 17.56
CA HIS A 235 -7.22 3.03 16.77
C HIS A 235 -6.86 1.58 16.47
N GLY A 236 -5.74 1.04 16.99
CA GLY A 236 -5.46 -0.41 16.92
C GLY A 236 -4.41 -0.84 15.90
N MET A 237 -3.59 0.08 15.41
CA MET A 237 -2.45 -0.26 14.54
C MET A 237 -1.54 -1.35 15.14
N ILE A 238 -1.32 -1.37 16.47
CA ILE A 238 -0.47 -2.39 17.11
C ILE A 238 -1.09 -3.79 17.02
N ARG A 239 -2.42 -3.91 17.12
CA ARG A 239 -3.10 -5.21 16.98
C ARG A 239 -3.02 -5.75 15.56
N VAL A 240 -3.03 -4.86 14.57
CA VAL A 240 -2.74 -5.23 13.17
C VAL A 240 -1.33 -5.82 13.07
N GLN A 241 -0.32 -5.20 13.71
CA GLN A 241 1.04 -5.75 13.74
C GLN A 241 1.13 -7.10 14.45
N ALA A 242 0.44 -7.26 15.57
CA ALA A 242 0.37 -8.53 16.29
C ALA A 242 -0.24 -9.62 15.40
N SER A 243 -1.29 -9.28 14.65
CA SER A 243 -1.93 -10.18 13.69
C SER A 243 -1.02 -10.54 12.51
N LEU A 244 -0.14 -9.64 12.07
CA LEU A 244 0.91 -9.97 11.09
C LEU A 244 1.94 -10.94 11.67
N ALA A 245 2.40 -10.72 12.91
CA ALA A 245 3.34 -11.64 13.58
C ALA A 245 2.76 -13.05 13.67
N ARG A 246 1.48 -13.15 14.05
CA ARG A 246 0.72 -14.40 14.01
C ARG A 246 0.65 -15.00 12.60
N LEU A 247 0.41 -14.19 11.58
CA LEU A 247 0.32 -14.65 10.20
C LEU A 247 1.65 -15.28 9.73
N VAL A 248 2.80 -14.67 10.03
CA VAL A 248 4.12 -15.23 9.68
C VAL A 248 4.34 -16.58 10.39
N SER A 249 3.77 -16.76 11.58
CA SER A 249 3.92 -17.99 12.38
C SER A 249 3.16 -19.19 11.80
N LEU A 250 2.31 -19.00 10.79
CA LEU A 250 1.64 -20.11 10.10
C LEU A 250 2.65 -21.02 9.39
N ASP A 251 2.37 -22.32 9.41
CA ASP A 251 3.22 -23.36 8.82
C ASP A 251 3.53 -23.06 7.34
N GLY A 252 4.81 -23.17 6.95
CA GLY A 252 5.28 -23.02 5.57
C GLY A 252 5.56 -21.58 5.13
N ALA A 253 4.99 -20.58 5.80
CA ALA A 253 5.27 -19.17 5.49
C ALA A 253 6.61 -18.72 6.09
N THR A 254 6.83 -19.10 7.34
CA THR A 254 8.04 -18.79 8.10
C THR A 254 9.32 -19.09 7.30
N GLU A 255 9.45 -20.28 6.72
CA GLU A 255 10.71 -20.78 6.18
C GLU A 255 11.18 -20.04 4.92
N ARG A 256 10.26 -19.49 4.12
CA ARG A 256 10.61 -18.73 2.90
C ARG A 256 10.74 -17.23 3.13
N LEU A 257 10.09 -16.72 4.18
CA LEU A 257 10.09 -15.31 4.53
C LEU A 257 11.28 -14.90 5.40
N ILE A 258 11.93 -15.87 6.04
CA ILE A 258 13.15 -15.61 6.79
C ILE A 258 14.28 -15.36 5.79
N ASP A 259 14.79 -14.13 5.77
CA ASP A 259 16.02 -13.83 5.06
C ASP A 259 17.18 -14.70 5.57
N PRO A 260 18.12 -15.15 4.71
CA PRO A 260 19.26 -15.96 5.13
C PRO A 260 20.05 -15.37 6.32
N TRP A 261 20.21 -14.04 6.37
CA TRP A 261 20.93 -13.38 7.46
C TRP A 261 20.24 -13.51 8.83
N MET A 262 18.91 -13.65 8.86
CA MET A 262 18.20 -13.92 10.12
C MET A 262 18.48 -15.33 10.63
N LEU A 263 18.64 -16.30 9.71
CA LEU A 263 19.06 -17.65 10.09
C LEU A 263 20.47 -17.63 10.65
N GLU A 264 21.39 -16.88 10.05
CA GLU A 264 22.75 -16.69 10.58
C GLU A 264 22.74 -16.03 11.96
N ALA A 265 21.89 -15.01 12.17
CA ALA A 265 21.72 -14.38 13.49
C ALA A 265 21.17 -15.35 14.55
N ILE A 266 20.33 -16.32 14.14
CA ILE A 266 19.83 -17.39 15.01
C ILE A 266 20.93 -18.39 15.36
N GLU A 267 21.79 -18.74 14.39
CA GLU A 267 22.92 -19.66 14.61
C GLU A 267 23.93 -19.13 15.63
N GLY A 268 24.08 -17.81 15.71
CA GLY A 268 24.96 -17.16 16.68
C GLY A 268 24.49 -17.23 18.15
N ILE A 269 23.33 -17.83 18.46
CA ILE A 269 22.81 -17.87 19.83
C ILE A 269 23.46 -19.02 20.65
N PRO A 270 24.15 -18.70 21.76
CA PRO A 270 24.65 -19.71 22.68
C PRO A 270 23.51 -20.54 23.27
N GLY A 271 23.58 -21.87 23.15
CA GLY A 271 22.58 -22.80 23.67
C GLY A 271 21.48 -23.21 22.69
N GLY A 272 21.54 -22.77 21.42
CA GLY A 272 20.61 -23.19 20.36
C GLY A 272 20.86 -24.59 19.77
N ALA A 273 21.89 -25.30 20.23
CA ALA A 273 22.25 -26.62 19.73
C ALA A 273 21.14 -27.65 20.06
N GLY A 274 20.34 -28.00 19.05
CA GLY A 274 19.33 -29.08 19.14
C GLY A 274 17.88 -28.64 18.91
N VAL A 275 17.58 -27.33 18.89
CA VAL A 275 16.24 -26.83 18.53
C VAL A 275 16.20 -26.48 17.04
N SER A 276 15.21 -26.98 16.31
CA SER A 276 15.02 -26.61 14.90
C SER A 276 14.85 -25.09 14.76
N ARG A 277 15.54 -24.48 13.78
CA ARG A 277 15.48 -23.02 13.51
C ARG A 277 14.06 -22.52 13.35
N THR A 278 13.23 -23.31 12.68
CA THR A 278 11.81 -23.06 12.49
C THR A 278 11.07 -22.95 13.82
N VAL A 279 11.35 -23.86 14.76
CA VAL A 279 10.69 -23.87 16.08
C VAL A 279 11.08 -22.62 16.87
N LEU A 280 12.37 -22.28 16.89
CA LEU A 280 12.85 -21.09 17.58
C LEU A 280 12.23 -19.81 17.01
N PHE A 281 12.16 -19.69 15.67
CA PHE A 281 11.57 -18.53 15.03
C PHE A 281 10.07 -18.41 15.31
N ARG A 282 9.33 -19.52 15.33
CA ARG A 282 7.91 -19.51 15.70
C ARG A 282 7.70 -19.10 17.16
N MET A 283 8.55 -19.57 18.07
CA MET A 283 8.54 -19.11 19.47
C MET A 283 8.80 -17.60 19.56
N LEU A 284 9.75 -17.09 18.76
CA LEU A 284 10.06 -15.67 18.68
C LEU A 284 8.86 -14.84 18.17
N LEU A 285 8.20 -15.29 17.11
CA LEU A 285 7.01 -14.65 16.57
C LEU A 285 5.83 -14.67 17.54
N ALA A 286 5.59 -15.79 18.22
CA ALA A 286 4.53 -15.90 19.23
C ALA A 286 4.81 -14.96 20.43
N ALA A 287 6.06 -14.88 20.87
CA ALA A 287 6.48 -13.91 21.90
C ALA A 287 6.31 -12.46 21.41
N SER A 288 6.62 -12.17 20.15
CA SER A 288 6.40 -10.85 19.53
C SER A 288 4.93 -10.48 19.48
N GLU A 289 4.05 -11.40 19.03
CA GLU A 289 2.60 -11.21 19.03
C GLU A 289 2.10 -10.87 20.44
N GLN A 290 2.46 -11.67 21.44
CA GLN A 290 2.03 -11.46 22.82
C GLN A 290 2.53 -10.12 23.37
N GLY A 291 3.80 -9.78 23.10
CA GLY A 291 4.39 -8.50 23.50
C GLY A 291 3.66 -7.30 22.88
N LEU A 292 3.27 -7.40 21.60
CA LEU A 292 2.48 -6.37 20.92
C LEU A 292 1.07 -6.23 21.51
N LEU A 293 0.41 -7.34 21.88
CA LEU A 293 -0.91 -7.31 22.51
C LEU A 293 -0.86 -6.73 23.94
N ASP A 294 0.19 -7.03 24.70
CA ASP A 294 0.42 -6.45 26.02
C ASP A 294 0.72 -4.95 25.91
N LEU A 295 1.48 -4.57 24.88
CA LEU A 295 1.78 -3.19 24.52
C LEU A 295 0.50 -2.40 24.18
N ASP A 296 -0.36 -2.93 23.31
CA ASP A 296 -1.66 -2.30 22.97
C ASP A 296 -2.52 -2.12 24.22
N ARG A 297 -2.58 -3.14 25.09
CA ARG A 297 -3.28 -3.06 26.39
C ARG A 297 -2.75 -1.94 27.27
N ARG A 298 -1.43 -1.82 27.43
CA ARG A 298 -0.80 -0.73 28.20
C ARG A 298 -1.10 0.64 27.61
N ILE A 299 -1.04 0.76 26.29
CA ILE A 299 -1.30 2.02 25.57
C ILE A 299 -2.75 2.50 25.72
N ARG A 300 -3.69 1.56 25.90
CA ARG A 300 -5.11 1.85 26.17
C ARG A 300 -5.39 2.07 27.65
N ASP A 301 -4.51 1.62 28.55
CA ASP A 301 -4.66 1.85 29.98
C ASP A 301 -4.39 3.32 30.33
N LYS A 302 -5.47 4.09 30.50
CA LYS A 302 -5.41 5.52 30.83
C LYS A 302 -4.80 5.80 32.21
N ARG A 303 -4.58 4.78 33.06
CA ARG A 303 -4.05 4.97 34.42
C ARG A 303 -2.56 5.36 34.44
N ASN A 304 -1.78 5.06 33.41
CA ASN A 304 -0.34 5.37 33.36
C ASN A 304 0.08 6.06 32.05
N VAL A 305 -0.26 7.35 31.96
CA VAL A 305 0.03 8.19 30.78
C VAL A 305 1.53 8.32 30.51
N ARG A 306 2.37 8.39 31.54
CA ARG A 306 3.83 8.53 31.37
C ARG A 306 4.46 7.27 30.79
N ALA A 307 4.17 6.10 31.37
CA ALA A 307 4.67 4.83 30.82
C ALA A 307 4.15 4.62 29.39
N THR A 308 2.89 4.95 29.13
CA THR A 308 2.30 4.89 27.77
C THR A 308 3.07 5.77 26.79
N LYS A 309 3.45 6.99 27.18
CA LYS A 309 4.24 7.90 26.33
C LYS A 309 5.61 7.32 26.00
N THR A 310 6.37 6.88 27.00
CA THR A 310 7.71 6.28 26.82
C THR A 310 7.66 5.08 25.89
N VAL A 311 6.70 4.19 26.13
CA VAL A 311 6.52 2.97 25.36
C VAL A 311 6.11 3.26 23.90
N ARG A 312 5.28 4.29 23.66
CA ARG A 312 4.96 4.77 22.30
C ARG A 312 6.19 5.35 21.60
N GLU A 313 6.97 6.18 22.29
CA GLU A 313 8.19 6.78 21.75
C GLU A 313 9.19 5.70 21.33
N GLN A 314 9.41 4.69 22.18
CA GLN A 314 10.25 3.55 21.84
C GLN A 314 9.72 2.81 20.58
N TRP A 315 8.40 2.56 20.49
CA TRP A 315 7.83 1.89 19.30
C TRP A 315 8.04 2.71 18.04
N LEU A 316 7.85 4.03 18.15
CA LEU A 316 8.03 4.95 17.03
C LEU A 316 9.47 5.02 16.56
N GLU A 317 10.43 5.04 17.48
CA GLU A 317 11.83 5.00 17.11
C GLU A 317 12.14 3.72 16.33
N LEU A 318 11.62 2.57 16.71
CA LEU A 318 11.78 1.33 15.94
C LEU A 318 11.05 1.34 14.60
N GLY A 319 9.83 1.91 14.55
CA GLY A 319 9.08 2.04 13.31
C GLY A 319 9.71 3.03 12.32
N LYS A 320 10.51 3.98 12.82
CA LYS A 320 11.34 4.89 12.00
C LYS A 320 12.63 4.25 11.55
N MET A 321 13.14 3.25 12.28
CA MET A 321 14.27 2.46 11.79
C MET A 321 13.86 1.86 10.46
N ARG A 322 14.73 2.04 9.47
CA ARG A 322 14.59 1.38 8.19
C ARG A 322 14.87 -0.09 8.48
N VAL A 323 13.83 -0.89 8.62
CA VAL A 323 13.97 -2.32 8.82
C VAL A 323 13.70 -2.97 7.45
N PRO A 324 14.59 -3.86 6.94
CA PRO A 324 14.41 -4.52 5.65
C PRO A 324 13.00 -5.13 5.49
N ARG A 325 12.49 -5.24 4.26
CA ARG A 325 11.16 -5.83 4.00
C ARG A 325 11.03 -7.19 4.72
N GLY A 326 9.96 -7.40 5.49
CA GLY A 326 9.71 -8.66 6.22
C GLY A 326 10.16 -8.71 7.69
N THR A 327 10.93 -7.73 8.17
CA THR A 327 11.42 -7.67 9.57
C THR A 327 10.46 -6.97 10.54
N MET A 328 9.48 -6.20 10.05
CA MET A 328 8.52 -5.45 10.88
C MET A 328 7.75 -6.31 11.93
N PRO A 329 7.38 -7.58 11.66
CA PRO A 329 6.75 -8.44 12.66
C PRO A 329 7.62 -8.76 13.89
N LEU A 330 8.95 -8.60 13.79
CA LEU A 330 9.90 -8.89 14.87
C LEU A 330 10.14 -7.69 15.81
N ILE A 331 9.62 -6.50 15.48
CA ILE A 331 9.78 -5.26 16.25
C ILE A 331 9.03 -5.31 17.60
N GLY A 332 8.04 -6.20 17.77
CA GLY A 332 7.31 -6.36 19.02
C GLY A 332 8.17 -6.75 20.23
N LEU A 333 9.27 -7.48 19.98
CA LEU A 333 10.15 -8.00 21.03
C LEU A 333 11.01 -6.95 21.73
N VAL A 334 11.27 -5.82 21.07
CA VAL A 334 12.20 -4.77 21.57
C VAL A 334 11.57 -3.89 22.64
N LEU A 335 10.25 -3.72 22.53
CA LEU A 335 9.50 -2.73 23.31
C LEU A 335 9.03 -3.25 24.64
N GLY A 336 9.16 -4.56 24.82
CA GLY A 336 9.26 -5.13 26.14
C GLY A 336 10.69 -5.01 26.64
N GLU A 337 10.97 -3.99 27.44
CA GLU A 337 11.70 -4.22 28.71
C GLU A 337 10.84 -5.14 29.61
N LEU A 338 10.43 -6.27 29.06
CA LEU A 338 9.61 -7.26 29.72
C LEU A 338 10.62 -8.21 30.35
N ALA A 339 10.65 -8.20 31.67
CA ALA A 339 11.29 -9.21 32.51
C ALA A 339 10.89 -10.67 32.13
N SER A 340 9.94 -10.86 31.20
CA SER A 340 9.46 -12.14 30.69
C SER A 340 10.01 -12.55 29.31
N VAL A 341 10.74 -11.69 28.59
CA VAL A 341 11.39 -12.10 27.33
C VAL A 341 12.71 -12.79 27.68
N PRO A 342 12.94 -14.05 27.26
CA PRO A 342 14.18 -14.75 27.57
C PRO A 342 15.41 -13.94 27.13
N PRO A 343 16.49 -13.89 27.94
CA PRO A 343 17.70 -13.11 27.61
C PRO A 343 18.27 -13.40 26.21
N PHE A 344 18.14 -14.65 25.73
CA PHE A 344 18.59 -15.03 24.39
C PHE A 344 17.84 -14.30 23.27
N ALA A 345 16.53 -14.06 23.43
CA ALA A 345 15.72 -13.37 22.43
C ALA A 345 16.07 -11.87 22.36
N GLN A 346 16.41 -11.27 23.51
CA GLN A 346 16.91 -9.89 23.57
C GLN A 346 18.26 -9.74 22.87
N ALA A 347 19.17 -10.70 23.06
CA ALA A 347 20.48 -10.70 22.42
C ALA A 347 20.37 -10.88 20.90
N LEU A 348 19.55 -11.85 20.43
CA LEU A 348 19.28 -12.04 19.02
C LEU A 348 18.72 -10.78 18.37
N PHE A 349 17.78 -10.11 19.06
CA PHE A 349 17.18 -8.90 18.53
C PHE A 349 18.20 -7.77 18.38
N LYS A 350 19.05 -7.53 19.39
CA LYS A 350 20.10 -6.50 19.31
C LYS A 350 21.06 -6.75 18.14
N SER A 351 21.46 -8.00 17.92
CA SER A 351 22.29 -8.39 16.77
C SER A 351 21.56 -8.17 15.45
N ALA A 352 20.30 -8.60 15.35
CA ALA A 352 19.49 -8.44 14.15
C ALA A 352 19.24 -6.96 13.80
N LEU A 353 19.01 -6.11 14.82
CA LEU A 353 18.85 -4.67 14.65
C LEU A 353 20.14 -4.01 14.15
N GLY A 354 21.31 -4.43 14.65
CA GLY A 354 22.61 -3.96 14.17
C GLY A 354 22.84 -4.28 12.69
N ILE A 355 22.55 -5.52 12.27
CA ILE A 355 22.66 -5.95 10.87
C ILE A 355 21.65 -5.19 9.99
N ALA A 356 20.40 -5.07 10.44
CA ALA A 356 19.35 -4.36 9.73
C ALA A 356 19.70 -2.88 9.52
N LYS A 357 20.23 -2.21 10.55
CA LYS A 357 20.64 -0.80 10.49
C LYS A 357 21.73 -0.57 9.44
N ASN A 358 22.78 -1.40 9.45
CA ASN A 358 23.87 -1.30 8.49
C ASN A 358 23.38 -1.48 7.04
N ARG A 359 22.37 -2.33 6.82
CA ARG A 359 21.80 -2.60 5.49
C ARG A 359 20.80 -1.53 5.02
N ALA A 360 20.06 -0.96 5.94
CA ALA A 360 19.12 0.12 5.69
C ALA A 360 19.76 1.42 5.20
N ASP A 361 21.02 1.64 5.57
CA ASP A 361 21.82 2.76 5.10
C ASP A 361 22.26 2.55 3.63
N LEU A 362 22.35 1.30 3.16
CA LEU A 362 22.65 0.93 1.77
C LEU A 362 21.42 1.02 0.83
N GLU A 363 20.20 0.77 1.33
CA GLU A 363 18.96 0.79 0.50
C GLU A 363 18.37 2.21 0.27
N GLY A 364 19.16 3.26 0.49
CA GLY A 364 18.97 4.57 -0.18
C GLY A 364 17.56 5.15 -0.15
N GLY A 365 16.87 5.17 0.99
CA GLY A 365 15.72 6.07 1.26
C GLY A 365 14.47 5.97 0.36
N ARG A 366 14.47 5.19 -0.72
CA ARG A 366 13.35 5.12 -1.66
C ARG A 366 12.17 4.41 -1.01
N THR A 367 11.06 5.12 -0.94
CA THR A 367 9.86 4.68 -0.25
C THR A 367 8.74 4.35 -1.23
N SER A 368 8.78 4.94 -2.43
CA SER A 368 7.89 4.60 -3.54
C SER A 368 8.49 3.48 -4.40
N GLU A 369 7.67 2.50 -4.81
CA GLU A 369 8.10 1.47 -5.76
C GLU A 369 8.29 2.04 -7.18
N ALA A 370 7.55 3.10 -7.52
CA ALA A 370 7.75 3.91 -8.72
C ALA A 370 7.95 5.39 -8.34
N PRO A 371 9.20 5.90 -8.31
CA PRO A 371 9.46 7.28 -7.95
C PRO A 371 9.02 8.25 -9.05
N ILE A 372 9.06 9.56 -8.76
CA ILE A 372 8.86 10.59 -9.79
C ILE A 372 10.08 10.58 -10.72
N VAL A 373 9.86 10.29 -12.00
CA VAL A 373 10.91 10.27 -13.03
C VAL A 373 10.71 11.36 -14.08
N CYS A 374 11.72 11.58 -14.92
CA CYS A 374 11.56 12.46 -16.08
C CYS A 374 10.70 11.77 -17.15
N SER A 375 9.68 12.47 -17.63
CA SER A 375 8.75 12.02 -18.68
C SER A 375 9.43 11.75 -20.03
N TRP A 376 10.61 12.30 -20.31
CA TRP A 376 11.30 11.99 -21.57
C TRP A 376 11.90 10.58 -21.51
N GLU A 377 11.49 9.73 -22.46
CA GLU A 377 11.82 8.31 -22.47
C GLU A 377 13.31 7.97 -22.57
N ARG A 378 14.11 8.89 -23.14
CA ARG A 378 15.57 8.76 -23.30
C ARG A 378 16.37 9.54 -22.26
N CYS A 379 15.74 9.91 -21.15
CA CYS A 379 16.44 10.54 -20.05
C CYS A 379 17.27 9.51 -19.28
N ASP A 380 18.58 9.47 -19.55
CA ASP A 380 19.53 8.59 -18.86
C ASP A 380 20.17 9.25 -17.63
N GLU A 381 20.13 10.59 -17.55
CA GLU A 381 20.92 11.36 -16.58
C GLU A 381 20.28 11.50 -15.19
N ALA A 382 18.96 11.52 -15.09
CA ALA A 382 18.30 12.07 -13.91
C ALA A 382 17.83 11.04 -12.89
N GLY A 383 17.76 9.75 -13.23
CA GLY A 383 17.12 8.75 -12.37
C GLY A 383 15.75 9.23 -11.88
N SER A 384 15.51 9.13 -10.58
CA SER A 384 14.38 9.76 -9.90
C SER A 384 14.65 11.19 -9.42
N GLU A 385 13.59 11.94 -9.08
CA GLU A 385 13.69 13.27 -8.45
C GLU A 385 14.57 13.24 -7.18
N ASP A 386 14.51 12.15 -6.41
CA ASP A 386 15.34 11.94 -5.22
C ASP A 386 16.81 11.72 -5.59
N ASP A 387 17.09 10.91 -6.62
CA ASP A 387 18.47 10.65 -7.09
C ASP A 387 19.12 11.91 -7.66
N ALA A 388 18.34 12.74 -8.34
CA ALA A 388 18.80 13.99 -8.91
C ALA A 388 19.09 15.08 -7.86
N GLY A 389 18.64 14.89 -6.60
CA GLY A 389 18.78 15.87 -5.53
C GLY A 389 18.11 17.22 -5.81
N ARG A 390 17.22 17.29 -6.81
CA ARG A 390 16.58 18.52 -7.25
C ARG A 390 15.15 18.26 -7.72
N LYS A 391 14.29 19.25 -7.53
CA LYS A 391 12.90 19.16 -7.98
C LYS A 391 12.79 19.20 -9.49
N PHE A 392 11.93 18.34 -10.04
CA PHE A 392 11.64 18.36 -11.47
C PHE A 392 10.65 19.48 -11.81
N SER A 393 10.89 20.13 -12.95
CA SER A 393 9.95 21.09 -13.52
C SER A 393 8.71 20.37 -14.05
N LYS A 394 7.55 21.02 -14.00
CA LYS A 394 6.28 20.45 -14.47
C LYS A 394 5.85 21.09 -15.78
N CYS A 395 5.14 20.34 -16.62
CA CYS A 395 4.48 20.91 -17.79
C CYS A 395 3.54 22.06 -17.37
N ALA A 396 3.73 23.26 -17.91
CA ALA A 396 2.91 24.43 -17.54
C ALA A 396 1.42 24.30 -17.91
N LYS A 397 1.06 23.39 -18.83
CA LYS A 397 -0.31 23.20 -19.31
C LYS A 397 -1.10 22.21 -18.45
N CYS A 398 -0.57 21.02 -18.21
CA CYS A 398 -1.26 19.98 -17.43
C CYS A 398 -0.74 19.84 -15.99
N SER A 399 0.50 20.24 -15.71
CA SER A 399 1.20 20.00 -14.43
C SER A 399 1.42 18.54 -14.05
N LEU A 400 1.21 17.59 -14.98
CA LEU A 400 1.28 16.14 -14.74
C LEU A 400 2.53 15.46 -15.33
N ALA A 401 3.15 16.05 -16.34
CA ALA A 401 4.44 15.60 -16.87
C ALA A 401 5.58 16.31 -16.14
N PHE A 402 6.65 15.56 -15.83
CA PHE A 402 7.79 16.00 -15.02
C PHE A 402 9.08 15.98 -15.85
N TYR A 403 9.91 17.01 -15.72
CA TYR A 403 11.13 17.18 -16.50
C TYR A 403 12.29 17.64 -15.63
N CYS A 404 13.40 16.92 -15.70
CA CYS A 404 14.63 17.31 -15.01
C CYS A 404 15.31 18.53 -15.66
N SER A 405 14.96 18.89 -16.90
CA SER A 405 15.47 20.05 -17.65
C SER A 405 14.44 20.59 -18.66
N LYS A 406 14.60 21.86 -19.07
CA LYS A 406 13.77 22.45 -20.15
C LYS A 406 14.01 21.76 -21.50
N GLU A 407 15.19 21.20 -21.71
CA GLU A 407 15.53 20.52 -22.96
C GLU A 407 14.75 19.21 -23.10
N HIS A 408 14.65 18.41 -22.03
CA HIS A 408 13.85 17.20 -22.03
C HIS A 408 12.36 17.50 -22.25
N GLN A 409 11.88 18.65 -21.77
CA GLN A 409 10.53 19.11 -22.07
C GLN A 409 10.33 19.38 -23.57
N ARG A 410 11.29 20.04 -24.24
CA ARG A 410 11.21 20.31 -25.68
C ARG A 410 11.25 19.02 -26.50
N LEU A 411 12.15 18.09 -26.15
CA LEU A 411 12.29 16.80 -26.83
C LEU A 411 11.03 15.93 -26.65
N HIS A 412 10.44 15.93 -25.46
CA HIS A 412 9.21 15.20 -25.19
C HIS A 412 7.94 15.88 -25.74
N TRP A 413 8.00 17.18 -26.08
CA TRP A 413 6.79 17.94 -26.45
C TRP A 413 6.05 17.37 -27.66
N ALA A 414 6.77 16.82 -28.64
CA ALA A 414 6.18 16.30 -29.87
C ALA A 414 5.19 15.16 -29.61
N SER A 415 5.50 14.24 -28.70
CA SER A 415 4.60 13.17 -28.26
C SER A 415 3.61 13.69 -27.22
N HIS A 416 4.08 14.41 -26.20
CA HIS A 416 3.25 14.89 -25.09
C HIS A 416 2.11 15.81 -25.53
N LYS A 417 2.31 16.68 -26.53
CA LYS A 417 1.29 17.64 -26.97
C LYS A 417 -0.02 16.97 -27.39
N ARG A 418 0.04 15.75 -27.94
CA ARG A 418 -1.13 14.96 -28.36
C ARG A 418 -2.00 14.60 -27.15
N GLN A 419 -1.36 14.24 -26.05
CA GLN A 419 -2.00 13.82 -24.81
C GLN A 419 -2.32 15.00 -23.90
N CYS A 420 -1.56 16.09 -23.98
CA CYS A 420 -1.73 17.24 -23.12
C CYS A 420 -3.07 17.96 -23.35
N GLY A 421 -3.73 17.82 -24.51
CA GLY A 421 -5.06 18.36 -24.82
C GLY A 421 -5.20 19.89 -24.72
N ASP A 422 -6.32 20.47 -25.17
CA ASP A 422 -6.64 21.91 -25.01
C ASP A 422 -7.53 22.19 -23.79
N LYS A 423 -7.47 23.43 -23.24
CA LYS A 423 -8.08 23.78 -21.95
C LYS A 423 -9.62 23.68 -21.94
N SER A 424 -10.26 23.65 -23.10
CA SER A 424 -11.72 23.67 -23.22
C SER A 424 -12.42 22.45 -22.62
N GLN A 425 -11.76 21.30 -22.50
CA GLN A 425 -12.40 20.06 -22.01
C GLN A 425 -12.47 19.92 -20.47
N GLN A 426 -11.91 20.86 -19.71
CA GLN A 426 -11.75 20.72 -18.25
C GLN A 426 -12.91 21.33 -17.43
N ALA A 427 -13.76 22.15 -18.04
CA ALA A 427 -14.84 22.86 -17.35
C ALA A 427 -15.92 21.92 -16.78
N ASP A 428 -16.18 20.80 -17.44
CA ASP A 428 -17.29 19.89 -17.07
C ASP A 428 -17.00 19.07 -15.82
N LEU A 429 -15.72 18.80 -15.52
CA LEU A 429 -15.30 18.03 -14.35
C LEU A 429 -15.42 18.80 -13.04
N HIS A 430 -15.22 20.12 -13.08
CA HIS A 430 -15.33 20.98 -11.90
C HIS A 430 -16.77 21.12 -11.38
N HIS A 431 -17.78 20.80 -12.20
CA HIS A 431 -19.17 20.87 -11.78
C HIS A 431 -19.53 19.77 -10.75
N ILE A 432 -18.86 18.62 -10.78
CA ILE A 432 -19.15 17.49 -9.88
C ILE A 432 -18.74 17.82 -8.44
N THR A 433 -17.66 18.58 -8.22
CA THR A 433 -17.19 18.86 -6.86
C THR A 433 -18.03 19.89 -6.10
N LYS A 434 -18.89 20.65 -6.78
CA LYS A 434 -19.75 21.66 -6.12
C LYS A 434 -21.01 21.06 -5.49
N VAL A 435 -21.53 19.95 -6.01
CA VAL A 435 -22.80 19.37 -5.55
C VAL A 435 -22.69 18.80 -4.13
N ASP A 436 -21.51 18.33 -3.73
CA ASP A 436 -21.30 17.77 -2.38
C ASP A 436 -21.02 18.83 -1.29
N GLU A 437 -20.63 20.06 -1.66
CA GLU A 437 -20.40 21.13 -0.66
C GLU A 437 -21.70 21.63 -0.04
N GLU A 438 -22.83 21.51 -0.74
CA GLU A 438 -24.14 21.92 -0.22
C GLU A 438 -24.74 20.91 0.76
N ILE A 439 -24.36 19.62 0.67
CA ILE A 439 -24.84 18.56 1.56
C ILE A 439 -24.07 18.57 2.90
N GLY A 440 -22.87 19.17 2.94
CA GLY A 440 -21.98 19.15 4.11
C GLY A 440 -22.13 20.29 5.11
N ASN A 441 -23.09 21.19 4.94
CA ASN A 441 -23.33 22.33 5.85
C ASN A 441 -24.47 22.07 6.86
N GLU A 442 -24.74 20.81 7.23
CA GLU A 442 -25.54 20.55 8.43
C GLU A 442 -24.73 20.98 9.68
N PRO A 443 -25.28 21.84 10.55
CA PRO A 443 -24.60 22.29 11.75
C PRO A 443 -24.35 21.11 12.71
N GLU A 444 -23.08 20.92 13.09
CA GLU A 444 -22.63 19.98 14.14
C GLU A 444 -23.20 20.29 15.52
#